data_AF-A0A2V5QT37-F1
#
_entry.id   AF-A0A2V5QT37-F1
#
_cell.length_a   1.000
_cell.length_b   1.000
_cell.length_c   1.000
_cell.angle_alpha   90.00
_cell.angle_beta   90.00
_cell.angle_gamma   90.00
#
_symmetry.space_group_name_H-M   'P 1'
#
loop_
_entity.id
_entity.type
_entity.pdbx_description
1 polymer ?
#
loop_
_entity_poly.entity_id
_entity_poly.type
_entity_poly.pdbx_seq_one_letter_code
_entity_poly.pdbx_strand_id
1 'polypeptide(L)' 'MSIVRVFLWSEFYFVVTLIADELTGFNYGFLLHKPEAFSILSFLSDSRPFYLLELHGVALLFFLGLYAPFAVFDLVRHRQ' A
#
# COMPACT_ATOMS: atom_id res chain seq x y z
N MET A 1 19.87 0.74 3.72
CA MET A 1 18.63 1.00 2.97
C MET A 1 17.42 0.44 3.72
N SER A 2 16.90 1.14 4.73
CA SER A 2 15.71 0.69 5.47
C SER A 2 14.45 0.74 4.60
N ILE A 3 14.32 1.77 3.75
CA ILE A 3 13.11 2.00 2.93
C ILE A 3 12.88 0.86 1.91
N VAL A 4 13.93 0.44 1.20
CA VAL A 4 13.87 -0.66 0.22
C VAL A 4 13.50 -1.97 0.91
N ARG A 5 14.07 -2.21 2.11
CA ARG A 5 13.74 -3.39 2.90
C ARG A 5 12.28 -3.40 3.31
N VAL A 6 11.73 -2.27 3.75
CA VAL A 6 10.30 -2.18 4.10
C VAL A 6 9.43 -2.44 2.88
N PHE A 7 9.75 -1.82 1.74
CA PHE A 7 9.01 -2.04 0.49
C PHE A 7 8.99 -3.52 0.09
N LEU A 8 10.16 -4.19 0.06
CA LEU A 8 10.25 -5.61 -0.27
C LEU A 8 9.45 -6.50 0.68
N TRP A 9 9.44 -6.20 1.98
CA TRP A 9 8.61 -6.94 2.94
C TRP A 9 7.12 -6.68 2.76
N SER A 10 6.72 -5.47 2.35
CA SER A 10 5.33 -5.15 2.00
C SER A 10 4.86 -5.94 0.77
N GLU A 11 5.67 -6.02 -0.28
CA GLU A 11 5.35 -6.82 -1.48
C GLU A 11 5.31 -8.32 -1.17
N PHE A 12 6.25 -8.82 -0.34
CA PHE A 12 6.24 -10.20 0.11
C PHE A 12 4.97 -10.52 0.91
N TYR A 13 4.60 -9.65 1.86
CA TYR A 13 3.34 -9.76 2.60
C TYR A 13 2.14 -9.79 1.66
N PHE A 14 2.07 -8.87 0.70
CA PHE A 14 0.99 -8.81 -0.29
C PHE A 14 0.83 -10.12 -1.06
N VAL A 15 1.93 -10.70 -1.57
CA VAL A 15 1.87 -11.96 -2.31
C VAL A 15 1.38 -13.10 -1.42
N VAL A 16 1.89 -13.19 -0.19
CA VAL A 16 1.47 -14.24 0.76
C VAL A 16 -0.01 -14.11 1.11
N THR A 17 -0.49 -12.89 1.39
CA THR A 17 -1.90 -12.69 1.73
C THR A 17 -2.81 -12.88 0.53
N LEU A 18 -2.40 -12.46 -0.68
CA LEU A 18 -3.17 -12.70 -1.89
C LEU A 18 -3.36 -14.21 -2.13
N ILE A 19 -2.29 -15.00 -1.96
CA ILE A 19 -2.39 -16.46 -2.08
C ILE A 19 -3.32 -17.03 -1.00
N ALA A 20 -3.18 -16.58 0.25
CA ALA A 20 -4.04 -17.04 1.33
C ALA A 20 -5.53 -16.73 1.05
N ASP A 21 -5.82 -15.49 0.64
CA ASP A 21 -7.17 -15.03 0.29
C ASP A 21 -7.78 -15.85 -0.84
N GLU A 22 -7.04 -16.09 -1.93
CA GLU A 22 -7.51 -16.91 -3.07
C GLU A 22 -7.76 -18.37 -2.65
N LEU A 23 -6.99 -18.91 -1.70
CA LEU A 23 -7.15 -20.29 -1.22
C LEU A 23 -8.30 -20.45 -0.21
N THR A 24 -8.54 -19.46 0.64
CA THR A 24 -9.51 -19.56 1.74
C THR A 24 -10.81 -18.79 1.50
N GLY A 25 -10.84 -17.89 0.51
CA GLY A 25 -11.93 -16.94 0.32
C GLY A 25 -12.02 -15.86 1.40
N PHE A 26 -10.97 -15.68 2.19
CA PHE A 26 -10.87 -14.53 3.10
C PHE A 26 -10.44 -13.29 2.30
N ASN A 27 -10.52 -12.12 2.94
CA ASN A 27 -10.29 -10.84 2.26
C ASN A 27 -9.36 -9.94 3.08
N TYR A 28 -8.17 -10.45 3.40
CA TYR A 28 -7.16 -9.72 4.15
C TYR A 28 -6.64 -8.53 3.34
N GLY A 29 -6.78 -7.32 3.88
CA GLY A 29 -6.34 -6.12 3.16
C GLY A 29 -7.23 -5.78 1.95
N PHE A 30 -8.42 -6.35 1.88
CA PHE A 30 -9.40 -6.11 0.82
C PHE A 30 -8.93 -6.50 -0.59
N LEU A 31 -8.08 -7.53 -0.72
CA LEU A 31 -7.45 -7.91 -1.99
C LEU A 31 -8.39 -8.62 -2.98
N LEU A 32 -9.40 -9.34 -2.50
CA LEU A 32 -10.38 -10.00 -3.37
C LEU A 32 -11.49 -9.04 -3.81
N HIS A 33 -11.98 -8.24 -2.87
CA HIS A 33 -13.04 -7.27 -3.11
C HIS A 33 -12.98 -6.10 -2.12
N LYS A 34 -13.57 -4.98 -2.52
CA LYS A 34 -13.65 -3.77 -1.70
C LYS A 34 -14.40 -4.00 -0.38
N PRO A 35 -14.15 -3.19 0.66
CA PRO A 35 -14.97 -3.17 1.86
C PRO A 35 -16.41 -2.76 1.53
N GLU A 36 -17.39 -3.36 2.21
CA GLU A 36 -18.79 -2.93 2.10
C GLU A 36 -19.03 -1.54 2.71
N ALA A 37 -18.25 -1.17 3.72
CA ALA A 37 -18.29 0.15 4.32
C ALA A 37 -17.66 1.19 3.38
N PHE A 38 -18.33 2.34 3.26
CA PHE A 38 -17.82 3.46 2.45
C PHE A 38 -16.48 3.96 2.99
N SER A 39 -15.50 4.05 2.09
CA SER A 39 -14.13 4.48 2.42
C SER A 39 -13.44 5.08 1.21
N ILE A 40 -12.18 5.47 1.35
CA ILE A 40 -11.38 5.92 0.20
C ILE A 40 -11.26 4.83 -0.88
N LEU A 41 -11.33 3.55 -0.49
CA LEU A 41 -11.28 2.41 -1.42
C LEU A 41 -12.53 2.32 -2.31
N SER A 42 -13.63 2.97 -1.91
CA SER A 42 -14.86 3.03 -2.70
C SER A 42 -14.69 3.80 -4.01
N PHE A 43 -13.70 4.69 -4.11
CA PHE A 43 -13.40 5.48 -5.32
C PHE A 43 -12.48 4.76 -6.32
N LEU A 44 -11.89 3.63 -5.93
CA LEU A 44 -10.99 2.87 -6.78
C LEU A 44 -11.77 2.10 -7.87
N SER A 45 -11.06 1.52 -8.83
CA SER A 45 -11.64 0.73 -9.92
C SER A 45 -12.44 -0.47 -9.41
N ASP A 46 -13.50 -0.83 -10.13
CA ASP A 46 -14.24 -2.08 -9.88
C ASP A 46 -13.57 -3.30 -10.52
N SER A 47 -12.63 -3.07 -11.45
CA SER A 47 -11.85 -4.15 -12.06
C SER A 47 -10.70 -4.54 -11.15
N ARG A 48 -10.71 -5.79 -10.65
CA ARG A 48 -9.74 -6.29 -9.66
C ARG A 48 -8.27 -6.02 -10.03
N PRO A 49 -7.79 -6.26 -11.27
CA PRO A 49 -6.40 -5.96 -11.62
C PRO A 49 -6.04 -4.48 -11.49
N PHE A 50 -6.93 -3.58 -11.92
CA PHE A 50 -6.71 -2.13 -11.80
C PHE A 50 -6.84 -1.68 -10.34
N TYR A 51 -7.81 -2.21 -9.59
CA TYR A 51 -7.97 -1.97 -8.17
C TYR A 51 -6.70 -2.33 -7.37
N LEU A 52 -6.10 -3.49 -7.63
CA LEU A 52 -4.86 -3.91 -6.97
C LEU A 52 -3.68 -2.99 -7.34
N LEU A 53 -3.59 -2.54 -8.59
CA LEU A 53 -2.58 -1.56 -9.00
C LEU A 53 -2.78 -0.21 -8.29
N GLU A 54 -4.02 0.25 -8.20
CA GLU A 54 -4.38 1.49 -7.50
C GLU A 54 -4.11 1.38 -6.00
N LEU A 55 -4.33 0.21 -5.38
CA LEU A 55 -3.95 -0.04 -3.99
C LEU A 55 -2.45 0.16 -3.75
N HIS A 56 -1.59 -0.30 -4.67
CA HIS A 56 -0.14 -0.02 -4.59
C HIS A 56 0.16 1.48 -4.73
N GLY A 57 -0.59 2.19 -5.58
CA GLY A 57 -0.51 3.64 -5.70
C GLY A 57 -0.89 4.35 -4.39
N VAL A 58 -1.99 3.94 -3.76
CA VAL A 58 -2.40 4.46 -2.44
C VAL A 58 -1.33 4.17 -1.40
N ALA A 59 -0.81 2.93 -1.34
CA ALA A 59 0.28 2.58 -0.42
C ALA A 59 1.51 3.48 -0.63
N LEU A 60 1.92 3.71 -1.88
CA LEU A 60 3.03 4.61 -2.20
C LEU A 60 2.78 6.05 -1.70
N LEU A 61 1.55 6.57 -1.84
CA LEU A 61 1.20 7.88 -1.29
C LEU A 61 1.35 7.92 0.24
N PHE A 62 0.96 6.85 0.94
CA PHE A 62 1.19 6.73 2.39
C PHE A 62 2.69 6.69 2.72
N PHE A 63 3.49 5.92 1.98
CA PHE A 63 4.95 5.89 2.17
C PHE A 63 5.57 7.28 2.01
N LEU A 64 5.21 8.00 0.94
CA LEU A 64 5.71 9.34 0.68
C LEU A 64 5.25 10.33 1.75
N GLY A 65 3.97 10.31 2.12
CA GLY A 65 3.42 11.19 3.14
C GLY A 65 4.04 10.98 4.53
N LEU A 66 4.24 9.72 4.93
CA LEU A 66 4.87 9.38 6.20
C LEU A 66 6.38 9.67 6.22
N TYR A 67 7.05 9.56 5.06
CA TYR A 67 8.47 9.88 4.93
C TYR A 67 8.74 11.39 4.80
N ALA A 68 7.76 12.16 4.32
CA ALA A 68 7.88 13.59 4.07
C ALA A 68 8.50 14.43 5.21
N PRO A 69 8.09 14.30 6.50
CA PRO A 69 8.68 15.12 7.57
C PRO A 69 10.19 14.86 7.76
N PHE A 70 10.64 13.62 7.57
CA PHE A 70 12.05 13.25 7.67
C PHE A 70 12.84 13.82 6.48
N ALA A 71 12.29 13.69 5.27
CA ALA A 71 12.90 14.26 4.07
C ALA A 71 13.06 15.78 4.17
N VAL A 72 12.06 16.48 4.70
CA VAL A 72 12.12 17.93 4.95
C VAL A 72 13.17 18.26 6.00
N PHE A 73 13.20 17.53 7.12
CA PHE A 73 14.20 17.73 8.18
C PHE A 73 15.63 17.57 7.66
N ASP A 74 15.89 16.50 6.91
CA ASP A 74 17.21 16.22 6.34
C ASP A 74 17.63 17.31 5.34
N LEU A 75 16.70 17.75 4.48
CA LEU A 75 16.97 18.83 3.51
C LEU A 75 17.32 20.16 4.20
N VAL A 76 16.64 20.50 5.30
CA VAL A 76 16.92 21.72 6.07
C VAL A 76 18.27 21.62 6.77
N ARG A 77 18.56 20.47 7.41
CA ARG A 77 19.83 20.25 8.13
C ARG A 77 21.04 20.22 7.20
N HIS A 78 20.91 19.68 5.99
CA HIS A 78 21.99 19.65 5.01
C HIS A 78 22.33 21.02 4.39
N ARG A 79 21.46 22.03 4.56
CA ARG A 79 21.69 23.39 4.05
C ARG A 79 22.36 24.33 5.06
N GLN A 80 22.51 23.92 6.32
CA GLN A 80 23.28 24.63 7.34
C GLN A 80 24.69 24.05 7.45
#